data_AF-A0A380H079-F1
#
_entry.id   AF-A0A380H079-F1
#
_cell.length_a   1.000
_cell.length_b   1.000
_cell.length_c   1.000
_cell.angle_alpha   90.00
_cell.angle_beta   90.00
_cell.angle_gamma   90.00
#
_symmetry.space_group_name_H-M   'P 1'
#
loop_
_entity.id
_entity.type
_entity.pdbx_description
1 polymer ?
#
loop_
_entity_poly.entity_id
_entity_poly.type
_entity_poly.pdbx_seq_one_letter_code
_entity_poly.pdbx_strand_id
1 'polypeptide(L)' 'MLNTAISAAKDPVKMVEAMKLGIHAGRLSYEAGRIPVKYTAQASSPSEGLGFL' A
#
# COMPACT_ATOMS: atom_id res chain seq x y z
N MET A 1 14.23 -11.31 0.04
CA MET A 1 14.34 -12.33 -1.03
C MET A 1 12.94 -12.85 -1.34
N LEU A 2 12.52 -12.86 -2.60
CA LEU A 2 11.17 -13.31 -3.01
C LEU A 2 11.01 -14.84 -2.88
N ASN A 3 12.12 -15.56 -2.96
CA ASN A 3 12.18 -17.01 -3.07
C ASN A 3 11.47 -17.71 -1.90
N THR A 4 11.77 -17.30 -0.66
CA THR A 4 11.14 -17.87 0.54
C THR A 4 9.66 -17.53 0.63
N ALA A 5 9.26 -16.32 0.24
CA ALA A 5 7.86 -15.90 0.27
C ALA A 5 6.99 -16.74 -0.67
N ILE A 6 7.54 -17.14 -1.83
CA ILE A 6 6.86 -18.03 -2.79
C ILE A 6 6.93 -19.49 -2.33
N SER A 7 8.11 -19.99 -1.96
CA SER A 7 8.30 -21.41 -1.66
C SER A 7 7.63 -21.85 -0.35
N ALA A 8 7.51 -20.96 0.64
CA ALA A 8 6.84 -21.23 1.91
C ALA A 8 5.34 -20.90 1.90
N ALA A 9 4.79 -20.40 0.79
CA ALA A 9 3.37 -20.08 0.70
C ALA A 9 2.52 -21.36 0.68
N LYS A 10 1.33 -21.29 1.30
CA LYS A 10 0.34 -22.38 1.25
C LYS A 10 -0.09 -22.73 -0.19
N ASP A 11 -0.08 -21.73 -1.07
CA ASP A 11 -0.33 -21.86 -2.51
C ASP A 11 0.74 -21.07 -3.28
N PRO A 12 1.87 -21.72 -3.65
CA PRO A 12 2.99 -21.05 -4.32
C PRO A 12 2.63 -20.46 -5.68
N VAL A 13 1.77 -21.12 -6.45
CA VAL A 13 1.36 -20.64 -7.79
C VAL A 13 0.56 -19.35 -7.67
N LYS A 14 -0.41 -19.32 -6.75
CA LYS A 14 -1.17 -18.10 -6.45
C LYS A 14 -0.27 -17.00 -5.89
N MET A 15 0.76 -17.35 -5.10
CA MET A 15 1.72 -16.38 -4.59
C MET A 15 2.57 -15.74 -5.71
N VAL A 16 2.97 -16.51 -6.72
CA VAL A 16 3.67 -15.98 -7.91
C VAL A 16 2.79 -14.96 -8.63
N GLU A 17 1.52 -15.29 -8.86
CA GLU A 17 0.53 -14.38 -9.47
C GLU A 17 0.43 -13.07 -8.67
N ALA A 18 0.27 -13.17 -7.35
CA ALA A 18 0.16 -12.02 -6.46
C ALA A 18 1.41 -11.13 -6.49
N MET A 19 2.61 -11.73 -6.47
CA MET A 19 3.87 -10.98 -6.52
C MET A 19 4.06 -10.27 -7.86
N LYS A 20 3.74 -10.93 -8.97
CA LYS A 20 3.75 -10.31 -10.31
C LYS A 20 2.87 -9.08 -10.34
N LEU A 21 1.61 -9.19 -9.90
CA LEU A 21 0.67 -8.07 -9.86
C LEU A 21 1.15 -6.94 -8.95
N GLY A 22 1.69 -7.27 -7.76
CA GLY A 22 2.24 -6.30 -6.81
C GLY A 22 3.41 -5.49 -7.39
N ILE A 23 4.32 -6.15 -8.12
CA ILE A 23 5.44 -5.48 -8.79
C ILE A 23 4.93 -4.54 -9.89
N HIS A 24 3.98 -4.99 -10.72
CA HIS A 24 3.39 -4.14 -11.76
C HIS A 24 2.67 -2.94 -11.17
N ALA A 25 1.86 -3.13 -10.12
CA ALA A 25 1.18 -2.05 -9.42
C ALA A 25 2.18 -1.05 -8.83
N GLY A 26 3.26 -1.53 -8.23
CA GLY A 26 4.34 -0.68 -7.70
C GLY A 26 5.01 0.15 -8.79
N ARG A 27 5.30 -0.45 -9.95
CA ARG A 27 5.91 0.25 -11.08
C ARG A 27 5.00 1.34 -11.64
N LEU A 28 3.72 1.01 -11.86
CA LEU A 28 2.73 1.97 -12.34
C LEU A 28 2.54 3.13 -11.35
N SER A 29 2.50 2.85 -10.04
CA SER A 29 2.41 3.87 -9.00
C SER A 29 3.61 4.82 -8.98
N TYR A 30 4.81 4.28 -9.21
CA TYR A 30 6.03 5.08 -9.34
C TYR A 30 5.98 6.00 -10.57
N GLU A 31 5.60 5.48 -11.73
CA GLU A 31 5.53 6.24 -12.99
C GLU A 31 4.39 7.28 -12.98
N ALA A 32 3.26 6.97 -12.34
CA ALA A 32 2.12 7.87 -12.25
C ALA A 32 2.38 9.09 -11.35
N GLY A 33 3.39 9.03 -10.47
CA GLY A 33 3.65 10.08 -9.48
C GLY A 33 2.62 10.05 -8.34
N ARG A 34 2.94 9.35 -7.25
CA ARG A 34 2.06 9.28 -6.06
C ARG A 34 1.76 10.65 -5.47
N ILE A 35 0.61 10.74 -4.78
CA ILE A 35 0.27 11.93 -3.99
C ILE A 35 1.36 12.27 -2.97
N PRO A 36 1.69 13.56 -2.77
CA PRO A 36 2.62 14.01 -1.75
C PRO A 36 2.16 13.60 -0.34
N VAL A 37 3.12 13.41 0.56
CA VAL A 37 2.82 13.19 1.97
C VAL A 37 2.41 14.52 2.59
N LYS A 38 1.24 14.56 3.24
CA LYS A 38 0.83 15.70 4.06
C LYS A 38 1.45 15.56 5.46
N TYR A 39 2.31 16.50 5.84
CA TYR A 39 2.96 16.51 7.16
C TYR A 39 2.11 17.13 8.27
N THR A 40 1.00 17.77 7.92
CA THR A 40 0.01 18.27 8.88
C THR A 40 -1.06 17.22 9.11
N ALA A 41 -1.08 16.64 10.31
CA ALA A 41 -2.12 15.72 10.73
C ALA A 41 -3.40 16.50 11.12
N GLN A 42 -4.55 16.03 10.66
CA GLN A 42 -5.84 16.36 11.27
C GLN A 42 -6.23 15.18 12.14
N ALA A 43 -6.69 15.43 13.38
CA ALA A 43 -7.14 14.36 14.26
C ALA A 43 -8.27 13.58 13.56
N SER A 44 -8.13 12.25 13.47
CA SER A 44 -9.18 11.37 12.92
C SER A 44 -10.39 11.31 13.86
N SER A 45 -10.18 11.59 15.15
CA SER A 45 -11.20 11.74 16.18
C SER A 45 -10.95 13.03 16.94
N PRO A 46 -11.40 14.19 16.44
CA PRO A 46 -11.32 15.45 17.17
C PRO A 46 -12.08 15.32 18.50
N SER A 47 -11.45 15.69 19.62
CA SER A 47 -12.08 15.67 20.95
C SER A 47 -13.25 16.66 21.06
N GLU A 48 -13.23 17.70 20.24
CA GLU A 48 -14.35 18.62 20.01
C GLU A 48 -14.77 18.45 18.55
N GLY A 49 -15.99 17.95 18.32
CA GLY A 49 -16.50 17.69 16.98
C GLY A 49 -16.43 18.96 16.13
N LEU A 50 -15.69 18.90 15.02
CA LEU A 50 -15.55 19.91 13.95
C LEU A 50 -16.21 21.26 14.31
N GLY A 51 -15.60 21.94 15.27
CA GLY A 51 -16.06 23.23 15.72
C GLY A 51 -15.75 24.24 14.64
N PHE A 52 -16.82 24.75 14.04
CA PHE A 52 -16.96 26.06 13.42
C PHE A 52 -16.70 26.14 11.90
N LEU A 53 -17.81 26.53 11.24
CA LEU A 53 -17.85 27.56 10.20
C LEU A 53 -16.78 28.65 10.40
#